data_AF-A0A4Y7ILX2-F1
#
_entry.id   AF-A0A4Y7ILX2-F1
#
_cell.length_a   1.000
_cell.length_b   1.000
_cell.length_c   1.000
_cell.angle_alpha   90.00
_cell.angle_beta   90.00
_cell.angle_gamma   90.00
#
_symmetry.space_group_name_H-M   'P 1'
#
loop_
_entity.id
_entity.type
_entity.pdbx_description
1 polymer ?
#
loop_
_entity_poly.entity_id
_entity_poly.type
_entity_poly.pdbx_seq_one_letter_code
_entity_poly.pdbx_strand_id
1 'polypeptide(L)'
;MNGHGEEQTGFEIGIVVAKKNLKEERVDYEEDCVDVLVSEMKKVGLIVERVVGLAEEFIKVAAPLETLGRAAAALDIKKDGVTI
;
A
#
# COMPACT_ATOMS: atom_id res chain seq x y z
N MET A 1 20.16 27.73 -1.29
CA MET A 1 19.12 26.90 -1.92
C MET A 1 18.59 25.98 -0.83
N ASN A 2 17.48 26.33 -0.20
CA ASN A 2 16.89 25.51 0.87
C ASN A 2 16.02 24.44 0.22
N GLY A 3 16.69 23.39 -0.28
CA GLY A 3 16.00 22.16 -0.64
C GLY A 3 15.57 21.45 0.64
N HIS A 4 14.42 21.84 1.19
CA HIS A 4 13.60 20.89 1.93
C HIS A 4 13.15 19.87 0.87
N GLY A 5 14.00 18.88 0.60
CA GLY A 5 13.55 17.69 -0.10
C GLY A 5 12.45 17.10 0.78
N GLU A 6 11.24 17.03 0.24
CA GLU A 6 10.16 16.24 0.84
C GLU A 6 10.77 14.89 1.23
N GLU A 7 10.77 14.56 2.53
CA GLU A 7 11.21 13.23 2.98
C GLU A 7 10.34 12.22 2.23
N GLN A 8 10.95 11.56 1.25
CA GLN A 8 10.26 10.59 0.42
C GLN A 8 9.76 9.50 1.37
N THR A 9 8.43 9.37 1.48
CA THR A 9 7.83 8.35 2.35
C THR A 9 8.34 6.99 1.88
N GLY A 10 9.14 6.33 2.72
CA GLY A 10 9.67 5.00 2.42
C GLY A 10 8.52 4.00 2.31
N PHE A 11 8.66 3.00 1.43
CA PHE A 11 7.72 1.89 1.40
C PHE A 11 7.96 0.98 2.61
N GLU A 12 6.90 0.75 3.38
CA GLU A 12 6.93 0.04 4.66
C GLU A 12 6.55 -1.44 4.49
N ILE A 13 5.66 -1.73 3.52
CA ILE A 13 5.12 -3.07 3.27
C ILE A 13 5.27 -3.42 1.79
N GLY A 14 5.72 -4.64 1.51
CA GLY A 14 5.67 -5.27 0.19
C GLY A 14 4.71 -6.46 0.19
N ILE A 15 3.69 -6.42 -0.67
CA ILE A 15 2.73 -7.51 -0.86
C ILE A 15 3.09 -8.23 -2.17
N VAL A 16 3.15 -9.56 -2.13
CA VAL A 16 3.38 -10.40 -3.31
C VAL A 16 2.08 -11.09 -3.68
N VAL A 17 1.68 -10.98 -4.94
CA VAL A 17 0.51 -11.64 -5.51
C VAL A 17 0.96 -12.58 -6.61
N ALA A 18 0.70 -13.87 -6.43
CA ALA A 18 0.95 -14.87 -7.45
C ALA A 18 0.03 -14.63 -8.65
N LYS A 19 0.62 -14.57 -9.85
CA LYS A 19 -0.17 -14.49 -11.08
C LYS A 19 -0.93 -15.80 -11.24
N LYS A 20 -2.26 -15.71 -11.40
CA LYS A 20 -3.06 -16.88 -11.72
C LYS A 20 -2.57 -17.45 -13.06
N ASN A 21 -2.21 -18.72 -13.08
CA ASN A 21 -1.87 -19.40 -14.33
C ASN A 21 -3.12 -19.41 -15.22
N LEU A 22 -3.07 -18.65 -16.32
CA LEU A 22 -4.16 -18.45 -17.31
C LEU A 22 -4.66 -19.74 -18.01
N LYS A 23 -4.27 -20.92 -17.54
CA LYS A 23 -4.65 -22.22 -18.14
C LYS A 23 -5.96 -22.78 -17.60
N GLU A 24 -6.40 -22.37 -16.42
CA GLU A 24 -7.69 -22.78 -15.87
C GLU A 24 -8.56 -21.54 -15.70
N GLU A 25 -9.69 -21.58 -16.40
CA GLU A 25 -10.85 -20.70 -16.22
C GLU A 25 -10.71 -19.27 -16.78
N ARG A 26 -11.05 -19.16 -18.07
CA ARG A 26 -11.88 -18.05 -18.54
C ARG A 26 -13.18 -18.07 -17.74
N VAL A 27 -13.21 -17.36 -16.63
CA VAL A 27 -14.47 -16.89 -16.06
C VAL A 27 -14.36 -15.37 -16.11
N ASP A 28 -15.32 -14.78 -16.80
CA ASP A 28 -15.55 -13.34 -16.95
C ASP A 28 -15.81 -12.67 -15.58
N TYR A 29 -14.85 -12.72 -14.66
CA TYR A 29 -14.82 -11.84 -13.49
C TYR A 29 -14.21 -10.52 -13.96
N GLU A 30 -15.10 -9.60 -14.33
CA GLU A 30 -14.82 -8.29 -14.94
C GLU A 30 -14.02 -7.31 -14.08
N GLU A 31 -13.44 -7.72 -12.95
CA GLU A 31 -12.46 -6.92 -12.21
C GLU A 31 -11.33 -7.80 -11.67
N ASP A 32 -10.10 -7.49 -12.06
CA ASP A 32 -8.90 -8.07 -11.45
C ASP A 32 -8.92 -7.75 -9.95
N CYS A 33 -8.95 -8.78 -9.09
CA CYS A 33 -8.97 -8.60 -7.64
C CYS A 33 -7.78 -7.75 -7.15
N VAL A 34 -6.66 -7.74 -7.89
CA VAL A 34 -5.52 -6.88 -7.61
C VAL A 34 -5.85 -5.42 -7.85
N ASP A 35 -6.61 -5.10 -8.90
CA ASP A 35 -7.06 -3.73 -9.19
C ASP A 35 -7.99 -3.22 -8.09
N VAL A 36 -8.92 -4.06 -7.63
CA VAL A 36 -9.82 -3.72 -6.50
C VAL A 36 -9.00 -3.46 -5.23
N LEU A 37 -8.05 -4.34 -4.91
CA LEU A 37 -7.20 -4.18 -3.72
C LEU A 37 -6.39 -2.87 -3.76
N VAL A 38 -5.77 -2.56 -4.89
CA VAL A 38 -5.00 -1.32 -5.09
C VAL A 38 -5.91 -0.09 -4.99
N SER A 39 -7.12 -0.17 -5.55
CA SER A 39 -8.11 0.91 -5.49
C SER A 39 -8.54 1.21 -4.04
N GLU A 40 -8.89 0.17 -3.27
CA GLU A 40 -9.30 0.33 -1.88
C GLU A 40 -8.19 0.89 -0.99
N MET A 41 -6.93 0.44 -1.17
CA MET A 41 -5.78 0.99 -0.43
C MET A 41 -5.57 2.48 -0.74
N LYS A 42 -5.70 2.90 -2.01
CA LYS A 42 -5.59 4.31 -2.39
C LYS A 42 -6.73 5.15 -1.81
N LYS A 43 -7.97 4.62 -1.75
CA LYS A 43 -9.12 5.32 -1.17
C LYS A 43 -8.94 5.66 0.31
N VAL A 44 -8.25 4.81 1.07
CA VAL A 44 -7.96 5.06 2.49
C VAL A 44 -6.72 5.95 2.71
N GLY A 45 -6.13 6.49 1.64
CA GLY A 45 -5.01 7.44 1.70
C GLY A 45 -3.64 6.80 1.82
N LEU A 46 -3.48 5.53 1.44
CA LEU A 46 -2.17 4.89 1.31
C LEU A 46 -1.52 5.23 -0.04
N ILE A 47 -0.20 5.28 -0.04
CA ILE A 47 0.62 5.39 -1.25
C ILE A 47 0.90 3.98 -1.74
N VAL A 48 0.50 3.67 -2.98
CA VAL A 48 0.56 2.32 -3.53
C VAL A 48 1.23 2.35 -4.91
N GLU A 49 2.30 1.56 -5.06
CA GLU A 49 3.01 1.33 -6.31
C GLU A 49 2.93 -0.15 -6.69
N ARG A 50 2.31 -0.46 -7.83
CA ARG A 50 2.23 -1.82 -8.40
C ARG A 50 3.42 -2.05 -9.33
N VAL A 51 4.14 -3.14 -9.13
CA VAL A 51 5.27 -3.58 -9.95
C VAL A 51 4.93 -4.96 -10.53
N VAL A 52 4.73 -5.01 -11.84
CA VAL A 52 4.38 -6.25 -12.55
C VAL A 52 5.66 -7.02 -12.86
N GLY A 53 5.90 -8.12 -12.15
CA GLY A 53 7.02 -9.02 -12.37
C GLY A 53 6.72 -10.12 -13.40
N LEU A 54 7.70 -11.00 -13.66
CA LEU A 54 7.56 -12.09 -14.64
C LEU A 54 6.59 -13.17 -14.18
N ALA A 55 6.77 -13.71 -12.98
CA ALA A 55 5.90 -14.72 -12.37
C ALA A 55 4.90 -14.14 -11.36
N GLU A 56 5.32 -13.08 -10.67
CA GLU A 56 4.59 -12.49 -9.54
C GLU A 56 4.28 -11.01 -9.81
N GLU A 57 3.31 -10.48 -9.08
CA GLU A 57 3.06 -9.06 -8.98
C GLU A 57 3.38 -8.56 -7.57
N PHE A 58 3.97 -7.39 -7.48
CA PHE A 58 4.37 -6.79 -6.22
C PHE A 58 3.59 -5.49 -6.02
N ILE A 59 3.11 -5.27 -4.80
CA ILE A 59 2.46 -4.02 -4.40
C ILE A 59 3.28 -3.44 -3.27
N LYS A 60 3.93 -2.31 -3.52
CA LYS A 60 4.66 -1.56 -2.51
C LYS A 60 3.69 -0.57 -1.87
N VAL A 61 3.59 -0.59 -0.55
CA VAL A 61 2.66 0.22 0.22
C VAL A 61 3.42 1.10 1.20
N ALA A 62 3.06 2.37 1.24
CA ALA A 62 3.50 3.34 2.23
C ALA A 62 2.30 4.12 2.76
N ALA A 63 2.46 4.82 3.87
CA ALA A 63 1.44 5.67 4.43
C ALA A 63 1.99 7.09 4.69
N PRO A 64 1.28 8.15 4.26
CA PRO A 64 1.60 9.51 4.67
C PRO A 64 1.58 9.63 6.20
N LEU A 65 2.42 10.52 6.75
CA LEU A 65 2.50 10.74 8.20
C LEU A 65 1.14 11.07 8.83
N GLU A 66 0.28 11.81 8.12
CA GLU A 66 -1.09 12.11 8.54
C GLU A 66 -1.94 10.83 8.68
N THR A 67 -1.86 9.91 7.71
CA THR A 67 -2.58 8.63 7.74
C THR A 67 -2.08 7.76 8.89
N LEU A 68 -0.76 7.68 9.09
CA LEU A 68 -0.16 6.98 10.22
C LEU A 68 -0.57 7.58 11.56
N GLY A 69 -0.57 8.91 11.69
CA GLY A 69 -0.97 9.59 12.91
C GLY A 69 -2.44 9.33 13.28
N ARG A 70 -3.34 9.37 12.29
CA ARG A 70 -4.76 9.01 12.48
C ARG A 70 -4.93 7.56 12.93
N ALA A 71 -4.23 6.63 12.29
CA ALA A 71 -4.29 5.21 12.63
C ALA A 71 -3.72 4.95 14.04
N ALA A 72 -2.59 5.57 14.39
CA ALA A 72 -1.98 5.46 15.71
C ALA A 72 -2.91 5.97 16.82
N ALA A 73 -3.56 7.12 16.61
CA ALA A 73 -4.56 7.64 17.54
C ALA A 73 -5.77 6.70 17.68
N ALA A 74 -6.29 6.15 16.58
CA ALA A 74 -7.42 5.22 16.60
C ALA A 74 -7.09 3.89 17.31
N LEU A 75 -5.83 3.46 17.27
CA LEU A 75 -5.34 2.24 17.90
C LEU A 75 -4.76 2.47 19.32
N ASP A 76 -4.84 3.71 19.85
CA ASP A 76 -4.20 4.15 21.10
C ASP A 76 -2.70 3.77 21.18
N ILE A 77 -2.02 3.80 20.03
CA ILE A 77 -0.58 3.58 19.95
C ILE A 77 0.11 4.82 20.50
N LYS A 78 0.73 4.66 21.66
CA LYS A 78 1.53 5.69 22.30
C LYS A 78 3.00 5.53 21.89
N LYS A 79 3.66 6.65 21.64
CA LYS A 79 5.12 6.67 21.57
C LYS A 79 5.66 6.64 23.00
N ASP A 80 6.50 5.66 23.30
CA ASP A 80 7.16 5.59 24.60
C ASP A 80 7.87 6.92 24.90
N GLY A 81 7.51 7.53 26.04
CA GLY A 81 8.12 8.77 26.53
C GLY A 81 7.51 10.08 26.00
N VAL A 82 6.41 10.06 25.25
CA VAL A 82 5.68 11.29 24.89
C VAL A 82 4.39 11.39 25.71
N THR A 83 4.39 12.26 26.72
CA THR A 83 3.15 12.72 27.37
C THR A 83 2.45 13.65 26.39
N ILE A 84 1.26 13.26 25.93
CA ILE A 84 0.39 14.07 25.06
C ILE A 84 -0.40 15.06 25.90
#